data_AF-A0A7Z9TXC9-F1
#
_entry.id   AF-A0A7Z9TXC9-F1
#
_cell.length_a   1.000
_cell.length_b   1.000
_cell.length_c   1.000
_cell.angle_alpha   90.00
_cell.angle_beta   90.00
_cell.angle_gamma   90.00
#
_symmetry.space_group_name_H-M   'P 1'
#
loop_
_entity.id
_entity.type
_entity.pdbx_description
1 polymer ?
#
loop_
_entity_poly.entity_id
_entity_poly.type
_entity_poly.pdbx_seq_one_letter_code
_entity_poly.pdbx_strand_id
1 'polypeptide(L)'
;MAWITVLGIPAAVYVMSITALMFVANDQQQSPFLLLGAGLLTAGIYIFHRCSILEVEPMQERHRIAIRNKKPLLLISGVLIFLALVVFEICEPIFSLLVFASILGVVAYGRKTITKPLRTYIFVKPVAVGIAIVMFAWVLNGMSNTVVVVVWFMMISSADALLCDSADCEYDAASGCQTLAMKLGEHWTWICATAVYTVASIGIYVATSHSSFLGVFFYIVFVASIPFRKIDSRYVVDFRLVLVLLLAWGEWMLWSGQLQ
;
A
#
# COMPACT_ATOMS: atom_id res chain seq x y z
N MET A 1 2.02 -18.29 -5.31
CA MET A 1 1.44 -17.01 -4.84
C MET A 1 1.61 -16.78 -3.33
N ALA A 2 1.17 -17.69 -2.45
CA ALA A 2 1.21 -17.44 -0.99
C ALA A 2 2.58 -17.01 -0.44
N TRP A 3 3.68 -17.65 -0.85
CA TRP A 3 5.05 -17.26 -0.44
C TRP A 3 5.45 -15.84 -0.88
N ILE A 4 5.05 -15.42 -2.08
CA ILE A 4 5.34 -14.07 -2.60
C ILE A 4 4.69 -13.02 -1.69
N THR A 5 3.43 -13.25 -1.30
CA THR A 5 2.72 -12.40 -0.35
C THR A 5 3.33 -12.46 1.05
N VAL A 6 3.76 -13.65 1.52
CA VAL A 6 4.43 -13.79 2.84
C VAL A 6 5.71 -12.97 2.91
N LEU A 7 6.47 -12.94 1.82
CA LEU A 7 7.69 -12.13 1.71
C LEU A 7 7.43 -10.62 1.51
N GLY A 8 6.17 -10.19 1.52
CA GLY A 8 5.80 -8.78 1.42
C GLY A 8 6.04 -8.15 0.05
N ILE A 9 6.32 -8.94 -0.99
CA ILE A 9 6.65 -8.45 -2.33
C ILE A 9 5.51 -7.57 -2.92
N PRO A 10 4.23 -7.97 -2.88
CA PRO A 10 3.15 -7.13 -3.43
C PRO A 10 3.01 -5.80 -2.69
N ALA A 11 3.18 -5.81 -1.36
CA ALA A 11 3.11 -4.60 -0.56
C ALA A 11 4.27 -3.65 -0.89
N ALA A 12 5.50 -4.19 -1.02
CA ALA A 12 6.67 -3.42 -1.42
C ALA A 12 6.48 -2.78 -2.80
N VAL A 13 6.08 -3.58 -3.78
CA VAL A 13 5.77 -3.12 -5.14
C VAL A 13 4.73 -2.00 -5.13
N TYR A 14 3.67 -2.13 -4.33
CA TYR A 14 2.65 -1.08 -4.23
C TYR A 14 3.19 0.23 -3.68
N VAL A 15 3.89 0.20 -2.54
CA VAL A 15 4.43 1.42 -1.92
C VAL A 15 5.49 2.07 -2.80
N MET A 16 6.33 1.27 -3.47
CA MET A 16 7.26 1.75 -4.49
C MET A 16 6.53 2.46 -5.63
N SER A 17 5.42 1.89 -6.11
CA SER A 17 4.61 2.46 -7.18
C SER A 17 4.02 3.80 -6.76
N ILE A 18 3.36 3.87 -5.60
CA ILE A 18 2.80 5.13 -5.10
C ILE A 18 3.89 6.19 -4.94
N THR A 19 5.05 5.80 -4.40
CA THR A 19 6.21 6.70 -4.27
C THR A 19 6.65 7.22 -5.64
N ALA A 20 6.87 6.33 -6.61
CA ALA A 20 7.27 6.68 -7.97
C ALA A 20 6.25 7.60 -8.66
N LEU A 21 4.95 7.33 -8.50
CA LEU A 21 3.88 8.13 -9.06
C LEU A 21 3.81 9.53 -8.45
N MET A 22 4.14 9.69 -7.17
CA MET A 22 4.22 11.00 -6.52
C MET A 22 5.41 11.83 -7.02
N PHE A 23 6.55 11.19 -7.35
CA PHE A 23 7.64 11.86 -8.08
C PHE A 23 7.16 12.34 -9.46
N VAL A 24 6.48 11.48 -10.23
CA VAL A 24 5.94 11.82 -11.56
C VAL A 24 4.91 12.95 -11.48
N ALA A 25 4.02 12.93 -10.47
CA ALA A 25 2.99 13.95 -10.30
C ALA A 25 3.54 15.36 -10.02
N ASN A 26 4.85 15.50 -9.77
CA ASN A 26 5.53 16.78 -9.60
C ASN A 26 6.70 16.97 -10.61
N ASP A 27 6.70 16.21 -11.71
CA ASP A 27 7.75 16.23 -12.75
C ASP A 27 9.17 16.03 -12.18
N GLN A 28 9.28 15.31 -11.06
CA GLN A 28 10.56 15.03 -10.42
C GLN A 28 11.17 13.73 -10.94
N GLN A 29 12.49 13.73 -11.05
CA GLN A 29 13.24 12.52 -11.38
C GLN A 29 13.11 11.51 -10.23
N GLN A 30 12.73 10.28 -10.57
CA GLN A 30 12.66 9.19 -9.61
C GLN A 30 14.07 8.83 -9.11
N SER A 31 14.21 8.62 -7.80
CA SER A 31 15.44 8.09 -7.20
C SER A 31 15.34 6.57 -7.02
N PRO A 32 16.08 5.75 -7.79
CA PRO A 32 16.02 4.29 -7.66
C PRO A 32 16.39 3.79 -6.26
N PHE A 33 17.31 4.49 -5.58
CA PHE A 33 17.70 4.16 -4.22
C PHE A 33 16.57 4.42 -3.21
N LEU A 34 15.86 5.55 -3.30
CA LEU A 34 14.72 5.82 -2.43
C LEU A 34 13.57 4.84 -2.67
N LEU A 35 13.31 4.48 -3.94
CA LEU A 35 12.32 3.45 -4.28
C LEU A 35 12.72 2.09 -3.71
N LEU A 36 13.99 1.69 -3.83
CA LEU A 36 14.50 0.47 -3.22
C LEU A 36 14.32 0.49 -1.70
N GLY A 37 14.70 1.59 -1.03
CA GLY A 37 14.53 1.78 0.41
C GLY A 37 13.06 1.67 0.84
N ALA A 38 12.14 2.30 0.09
CA ALA A 38 10.70 2.20 0.29
C ALA A 38 10.18 0.76 0.19
N GLY A 39 10.62 0.03 -0.84
CA GLY A 39 10.27 -1.37 -1.04
C GLY A 39 10.80 -2.28 0.07
N LEU A 40 12.08 -2.15 0.42
CA LEU A 40 12.73 -2.92 1.48
C LEU A 40 12.05 -2.70 2.84
N LEU A 41 11.81 -1.43 3.21
CA LEU A 41 11.14 -1.11 4.47
C LEU A 41 9.73 -1.73 4.50
N THR A 42 8.98 -1.55 3.41
CA THR A 42 7.61 -2.05 3.30
C THR A 42 7.53 -3.58 3.40
N ALA A 43 8.40 -4.30 2.68
CA ALA A 43 8.48 -5.76 2.78
C ALA A 43 8.83 -6.18 4.22
N GLY A 44 9.84 -5.53 4.82
CA GLY A 44 10.29 -5.80 6.17
C GLY A 44 9.18 -5.62 7.21
N ILE A 45 8.49 -4.47 7.23
CA ILE A 45 7.39 -4.21 8.16
C ILE A 45 6.18 -5.10 7.90
N TYR A 46 5.91 -5.46 6.64
CA TYR A 46 4.81 -6.37 6.29
C TYR A 46 5.06 -7.77 6.86
N ILE A 47 6.26 -8.31 6.67
CA ILE A 47 6.66 -9.61 7.24
C ILE A 47 6.58 -9.55 8.77
N PHE A 48 7.08 -8.49 9.40
CA PHE A 48 7.01 -8.28 10.85
C PHE A 48 5.57 -8.32 11.36
N HIS A 49 4.67 -7.58 10.70
CA HIS A 49 3.25 -7.54 11.03
C HIS A 49 2.62 -8.93 10.91
N ARG A 50 2.86 -9.63 9.79
CA ARG A 50 2.31 -10.96 9.51
C ARG A 50 2.78 -12.03 10.48
N CYS A 51 4.02 -11.95 10.97
CA CYS A 51 4.53 -12.86 12.00
C CYS A 51 3.94 -12.64 13.41
N SER A 52 3.09 -11.60 13.55
CA SER A 52 2.54 -11.13 14.82
C SER A 52 1.02 -11.26 14.91
N ILE A 53 0.39 -11.91 13.92
CA ILE A 53 -1.06 -12.07 13.86
C ILE A 53 -1.55 -13.16 14.82
N LEU A 54 -2.85 -13.16 15.10
CA LEU A 54 -3.50 -14.18 15.94
C LEU A 54 -3.74 -15.45 15.11
N GLU A 55 -3.46 -16.60 15.72
CA GLU A 55 -3.73 -17.92 15.15
C GLU A 55 -5.19 -18.30 15.44
N VAL A 56 -6.07 -18.03 14.48
CA VAL A 56 -7.52 -18.25 14.57
C VAL A 56 -8.06 -18.72 13.22
N GLU A 57 -9.02 -19.64 13.22
CA GLU A 57 -9.70 -20.10 12.01
C GLU A 57 -10.98 -19.29 11.74
N PRO A 58 -11.31 -19.00 10.46
CA PRO A 58 -10.61 -19.45 9.25
C PRO A 58 -9.34 -18.63 8.96
N MET A 59 -8.25 -19.32 8.67
CA MET A 59 -6.95 -18.72 8.37
C MET A 59 -6.51 -19.02 6.93
N GLN A 60 -6.07 -17.98 6.23
CA GLN A 60 -5.56 -18.09 4.87
C GLN A 60 -4.17 -18.74 4.85
N GLU A 61 -3.83 -19.41 3.75
CA GLU A 61 -2.57 -20.17 3.63
C GLU A 61 -1.31 -19.33 3.93
N ARG A 62 -1.28 -18.07 3.49
CA ARG A 62 -0.13 -17.17 3.77
C ARG A 62 0.08 -16.91 5.26
N HIS A 63 -1.00 -16.87 6.06
CA HIS A 63 -0.91 -16.70 7.50
C HIS A 63 -0.37 -17.97 8.15
N ARG A 64 -0.84 -19.14 7.70
CA ARG A 64 -0.31 -20.46 8.12
C ARG A 64 1.19 -20.57 7.86
N ILE A 65 1.63 -20.21 6.65
CA ILE A 65 3.05 -20.19 6.29
C ILE A 65 3.83 -19.23 7.18
N ALA A 66 3.30 -18.03 7.43
CA ALA A 66 3.97 -17.02 8.26
C ALA A 66 4.17 -17.47 9.71
N ILE A 67 3.15 -18.10 10.31
CA ILE A 67 3.22 -18.63 11.68
C ILE A 67 4.20 -19.81 11.75
N ARG A 68 4.11 -20.76 10.82
CA ARG A 68 5.00 -21.94 10.76
C ARG A 68 6.48 -21.55 10.60
N ASN A 69 6.75 -20.46 9.87
CA ASN A 69 8.10 -19.99 9.55
C ASN A 69 8.47 -18.69 10.28
N LYS A 70 7.86 -18.45 11.45
CA LYS A 70 8.00 -17.17 12.18
C LYS A 70 9.45 -16.74 12.42
N LYS A 71 10.31 -17.65 12.90
CA LYS A 71 11.72 -17.34 13.21
C LYS A 71 12.52 -16.89 11.98
N PRO A 72 12.60 -17.67 10.88
CA PRO A 72 13.34 -17.23 9.70
C PRO A 72 12.72 -15.99 9.04
N LEU A 73 11.39 -15.84 9.07
CA LEU A 73 10.73 -14.64 8.52
C LEU A 73 11.03 -13.38 9.35
N LEU A 74 11.07 -13.47 10.66
CA LEU A 74 11.49 -12.34 11.51
C LEU A 74 12.96 -11.95 11.25
N LEU A 75 13.84 -12.92 10.98
CA LEU A 75 15.22 -12.63 10.59
C LEU A 75 15.26 -11.89 9.25
N ILE A 76 14.55 -12.38 8.24
CA ILE A 76 14.44 -11.72 6.92
C ILE A 76 13.88 -10.30 7.09
N SER A 77 12.83 -10.13 7.89
CA SER A 77 12.25 -8.81 8.20
C SER A 77 13.29 -7.86 8.80
N GLY A 78 14.06 -8.32 9.79
CA GLY A 78 15.13 -7.52 10.40
C GLY A 78 16.22 -7.11 9.41
N VAL A 79 16.64 -8.03 8.53
CA VAL A 79 17.62 -7.75 7.46
C VAL A 79 17.07 -6.69 6.50
N LEU A 80 15.83 -6.84 6.02
CA LEU A 80 15.22 -5.87 5.09
C LEU A 80 15.08 -4.48 5.70
N ILE A 81 14.65 -4.40 6.97
CA ILE A 81 14.56 -3.14 7.72
C ILE A 81 15.93 -2.49 7.88
N PHE A 82 16.96 -3.28 8.21
CA PHE A 82 18.33 -2.78 8.34
C PHE A 82 18.87 -2.25 7.00
N LEU A 83 18.65 -2.97 5.90
CA LEU A 83 19.05 -2.51 4.57
C LEU A 83 18.31 -1.22 4.17
N ALA A 84 17.02 -1.10 4.48
CA ALA A 84 16.27 0.13 4.24
C ALA A 84 16.85 1.31 5.04
N LEU A 85 17.22 1.08 6.31
CA LEU A 85 17.88 2.09 7.15
C LEU A 85 19.20 2.57 6.51
N VAL A 86 20.04 1.65 6.05
CA VAL A 86 21.31 1.99 5.37
C VAL A 86 21.06 2.80 4.09
N VAL A 87 20.08 2.39 3.29
CA VAL A 87 19.72 3.13 2.06
C VAL A 87 19.24 4.54 2.38
N PHE A 88 18.38 4.70 3.39
CA PHE A 88 17.90 6.02 3.80
C PHE A 88 19.01 6.89 4.35
N GLU A 89 19.92 6.34 5.16
CA GLU A 89 21.08 7.07 5.70
C GLU A 89 22.01 7.59 4.59
N ILE A 90 22.22 6.80 3.54
CA ILE A 90 23.04 7.20 2.38
C ILE A 90 22.35 8.30 1.56
N CYS A 91 21.04 8.23 1.39
CA CYS A 91 20.29 9.22 0.63
C CYS A 91 20.17 10.55 1.39
N GLU A 92 19.55 10.51 2.57
CA GLU A 92 19.38 11.64 3.49
C GLU A 92 19.18 11.12 4.92
N PRO A 93 20.08 11.42 5.88
CA PRO A 93 20.03 10.87 7.24
C PRO A 93 18.67 11.05 7.97
N ILE A 94 17.93 12.12 7.65
CA ILE A 94 16.61 12.35 8.24
C ILE A 94 15.57 11.27 7.88
N PHE A 95 15.73 10.59 6.73
CA PHE A 95 14.85 9.50 6.31
C PHE A 95 14.98 8.25 7.20
N SER A 96 16.08 8.09 7.93
CA SER A 96 16.23 7.03 8.92
C SER A 96 15.13 7.07 10.00
N LEU A 97 14.59 8.26 10.31
CA LEU A 97 13.44 8.41 11.22
C LEU A 97 12.17 7.73 10.70
N LEU A 98 12.00 7.60 9.37
CA LEU A 98 10.85 6.92 8.78
C LEU A 98 10.83 5.43 9.13
N VAL A 99 11.99 4.79 9.26
CA VAL A 99 12.08 3.38 9.66
C VAL A 99 11.47 3.19 11.05
N PHE A 100 11.85 4.03 12.01
CA PHE A 100 11.33 3.98 13.37
C PHE A 100 9.84 4.33 13.41
N ALA A 101 9.42 5.37 12.68
CA ALA A 101 8.02 5.76 12.57
C ALA A 101 7.15 4.64 11.99
N SER A 102 7.61 3.93 10.96
CA SER A 102 6.89 2.80 10.35
C SER A 102 6.75 1.62 11.30
N ILE A 103 7.80 1.28 12.07
CA ILE A 103 7.72 0.22 13.08
C ILE A 103 6.70 0.58 14.17
N LEU A 104 6.77 1.81 14.71
CA LEU A 104 5.82 2.31 15.70
C LEU A 104 4.39 2.29 15.15
N GLY A 105 4.20 2.75 13.92
CA GLY A 105 2.92 2.75 13.23
C GLY A 105 2.33 1.35 13.10
N VAL A 106 3.12 0.37 12.68
CA VAL A 106 2.66 -1.03 12.55
C VAL A 106 2.33 -1.66 13.91
N VAL A 107 3.08 -1.33 14.96
CA VAL A 107 2.78 -1.77 16.32
C VAL A 107 1.46 -1.16 16.81
N ALA A 108 1.26 0.15 16.66
CA ALA A 108 0.03 0.84 17.03
C ALA A 108 -1.18 0.36 16.21
N TYR A 109 -0.95 0.03 14.93
CA TYR A 109 -1.98 -0.47 14.03
C TYR A 109 -2.44 -1.88 14.39
N GLY A 110 -1.49 -2.79 14.64
CA GLY A 110 -1.75 -4.22 14.73
C GLY A 110 -1.87 -4.78 16.14
N ARG A 111 -1.31 -4.12 17.16
CA ARG A 111 -1.16 -4.68 18.50
C ARG A 111 -1.90 -3.84 19.55
N LYS A 112 -2.40 -4.53 20.58
CA LYS A 112 -2.93 -3.86 21.77
C LYS A 112 -1.75 -3.27 22.52
N THR A 113 -1.71 -1.95 22.61
CA THR A 113 -0.71 -1.21 23.37
C THR A 113 -1.41 -0.56 24.55
N ILE A 114 -1.54 0.76 24.56
CA ILE A 114 -2.34 1.52 25.54
C ILE A 114 -3.83 1.50 25.13
N THR A 115 -4.10 1.59 23.83
CA THR A 115 -5.46 1.57 23.25
C THR A 115 -5.71 0.27 22.49
N LYS A 116 -6.97 0.05 22.06
CA LYS A 116 -7.29 -1.01 21.10
C LYS A 116 -6.53 -0.75 19.78
N PRO A 117 -6.05 -1.79 19.09
CA PRO A 117 -5.30 -1.63 17.84
C PRO A 117 -6.09 -0.80 16.81
N LEU A 118 -5.44 0.09 16.07
CA LEU A 118 -6.15 0.97 15.10
C LEU A 118 -6.96 0.18 14.07
N ARG A 119 -6.50 -1.02 13.68
CA ARG A 119 -7.21 -1.89 12.74
C ARG A 119 -8.61 -2.32 13.21
N THR A 120 -8.89 -2.23 14.51
CA THR A 120 -10.18 -2.64 15.08
C THR A 120 -11.27 -1.57 15.00
N TYR A 121 -10.92 -0.33 14.61
CA TYR A 121 -11.91 0.72 14.37
C TYR A 121 -12.39 0.67 12.93
N ILE A 122 -13.69 0.41 12.76
CA ILE A 122 -14.36 0.10 11.48
C ILE A 122 -13.97 1.06 10.35
N PHE A 123 -14.00 2.37 10.59
CA PHE A 123 -13.76 3.40 9.56
C PHE A 123 -12.28 3.80 9.44
N VAL A 124 -11.45 3.46 10.42
CA VAL A 124 -10.07 3.96 10.51
C VAL A 124 -9.13 3.05 9.75
N LYS A 125 -9.36 1.72 9.74
CA LYS A 125 -8.44 0.74 9.15
C LYS A 125 -8.01 1.10 7.70
N PRO A 126 -8.92 1.26 6.72
CA PRO A 126 -8.52 1.57 5.34
C PRO A 126 -7.88 2.95 5.21
N VAL A 127 -8.41 3.95 5.92
CA VAL A 127 -7.92 5.33 5.87
C VAL A 127 -6.53 5.46 6.48
N ALA A 128 -6.26 4.79 7.60
CA ALA A 128 -4.96 4.80 8.26
C ALA A 128 -3.87 4.18 7.37
N VAL A 129 -4.19 3.09 6.67
CA VAL A 129 -3.26 2.46 5.72
C VAL A 129 -2.99 3.39 4.54
N GLY A 130 -4.02 3.96 3.93
CA GLY A 130 -3.87 4.89 2.81
C GLY A 130 -3.06 6.13 3.16
N ILE A 131 -3.36 6.76 4.30
CA ILE A 131 -2.61 7.90 4.83
C ILE A 131 -1.15 7.52 5.09
N ALA A 132 -0.89 6.39 5.76
CA ALA A 132 0.48 6.00 6.09
C ALA A 132 1.35 5.80 4.84
N ILE A 133 0.83 5.14 3.81
CA ILE A 133 1.55 4.90 2.55
C ILE A 133 1.87 6.22 1.84
N VAL A 134 0.88 7.11 1.75
CA VAL A 134 1.01 8.35 0.97
C VAL A 134 1.82 9.40 1.71
N MET A 135 1.69 9.53 3.04
CA MET A 135 2.56 10.39 3.84
C MET A 135 4.01 9.95 3.76
N PHE A 136 4.26 8.63 3.79
CA PHE A 136 5.59 8.08 3.62
C PHE A 136 6.19 8.45 2.25
N ALA A 137 5.43 8.24 1.16
CA ALA A 137 5.84 8.63 -0.18
C ALA A 137 6.06 10.15 -0.33
N TRP A 138 5.19 10.97 0.29
CA TRP A 138 5.30 12.43 0.26
C TRP A 138 6.57 12.92 0.96
N VAL A 139 6.92 12.35 2.12
CA VAL A 139 8.19 12.68 2.80
C VAL A 139 9.39 12.31 1.92
N LEU A 140 9.36 11.13 1.28
CA LEU A 140 10.45 10.68 0.42
C LEU A 140 10.67 11.55 -0.83
N ASN A 141 9.64 12.23 -1.34
CA ASN A 141 9.80 13.19 -2.44
C ASN A 141 10.08 14.64 -1.98
N GLY A 142 10.43 14.81 -0.70
CA GLY A 142 10.74 16.13 -0.13
C GLY A 142 9.49 16.99 0.11
N MET A 143 8.33 16.37 0.31
CA MET A 143 7.03 17.03 0.48
C MET A 143 6.67 17.97 -0.68
N SER A 144 7.06 17.59 -1.90
CA SER A 144 7.03 18.51 -3.04
C SER A 144 5.68 18.60 -3.75
N ASN A 145 4.84 17.56 -3.67
CA ASN A 145 3.47 17.64 -4.18
C ASN A 145 2.61 18.59 -3.34
N THR A 146 1.61 19.22 -3.97
CA THR A 146 0.60 19.99 -3.25
C THR A 146 -0.25 19.09 -2.35
N VAL A 147 -0.73 19.64 -1.23
CA VAL A 147 -1.63 18.93 -0.30
C VAL A 147 -2.85 18.34 -1.01
N VAL A 148 -3.36 19.02 -2.04
CA VAL A 148 -4.51 18.54 -2.82
C VAL A 148 -4.20 17.24 -3.54
N VAL A 149 -3.05 17.15 -4.23
CA VAL A 149 -2.60 15.91 -4.90
C VAL A 149 -2.43 14.79 -3.87
N VAL A 150 -1.79 15.10 -2.74
CA VAL A 150 -1.56 14.15 -1.65
C VAL A 150 -2.87 13.57 -1.12
N VAL A 151 -3.89 14.40 -0.87
CA VAL A 151 -5.21 13.95 -0.42
C VAL A 151 -5.86 12.99 -1.42
N TRP A 152 -5.74 13.25 -2.72
CA TRP A 152 -6.31 12.34 -3.72
C TRP A 152 -5.58 11.00 -3.77
N PHE A 153 -4.25 10.99 -3.66
CA PHE A 153 -3.49 9.73 -3.49
C PHE A 153 -3.92 8.98 -2.23
N MET A 154 -4.14 9.68 -1.10
CA MET A 154 -4.64 9.05 0.13
C MET A 154 -5.99 8.37 -0.08
N MET A 155 -6.88 8.98 -0.86
CA MET A 155 -8.19 8.40 -1.19
C MET A 155 -8.05 7.15 -2.05
N ILE A 156 -7.17 7.16 -3.07
CA ILE A 156 -6.85 5.98 -3.88
C ILE A 156 -6.35 4.84 -3.01
N SER A 157 -5.32 5.08 -2.19
CA SER A 157 -4.74 4.04 -1.34
C SER A 157 -5.69 3.56 -0.24
N SER A 158 -6.59 4.41 0.24
CA SER A 158 -7.64 4.01 1.18
C SER A 158 -8.70 3.12 0.52
N ALA A 159 -9.05 3.39 -0.74
CA ALA A 159 -9.97 2.54 -1.50
C ALA A 159 -9.36 1.15 -1.79
N ASP A 160 -8.06 1.10 -2.12
CA ASP A 160 -7.34 -0.16 -2.31
C ASP A 160 -7.28 -0.96 -1.00
N ALA A 161 -7.01 -0.31 0.13
CA ALA A 161 -7.03 -0.94 1.45
C ALA A 161 -8.43 -1.48 1.82
N LEU A 162 -9.50 -0.75 1.47
CA LEU A 162 -10.88 -1.19 1.67
C LEU A 162 -11.20 -2.47 0.85
N LEU A 163 -10.71 -2.55 -0.39
CA LEU A 163 -10.88 -3.75 -1.21
C LEU A 163 -10.05 -4.93 -0.67
N CYS A 164 -8.86 -4.68 -0.12
CA CYS A 164 -8.06 -5.70 0.57
C CYS A 164 -8.84 -6.29 1.76
N ASP A 165 -9.50 -5.43 2.55
CA ASP A 165 -10.29 -5.84 3.70
C ASP A 165 -11.46 -6.76 3.31
N SER A 166 -12.09 -6.52 2.15
CA SER A 166 -13.16 -7.39 1.65
C SER A 166 -12.71 -8.84 1.45
N ALA A 167 -11.44 -9.07 1.10
CA ALA A 167 -10.87 -10.41 0.91
C ALA A 167 -10.38 -11.05 2.22
N ASP A 168 -10.29 -10.28 3.30
CA ASP A 168 -9.83 -10.72 4.62
C ASP A 168 -10.97 -10.81 5.65
N CYS A 169 -12.23 -10.57 5.24
CA CYS A 169 -13.42 -10.52 6.11
C CYS A 169 -13.57 -11.71 7.07
N GLU A 170 -13.39 -12.95 6.60
CA GLU A 170 -13.59 -14.14 7.45
C GLU A 170 -12.52 -14.24 8.57
N TYR A 171 -11.25 -13.98 8.21
CA TYR A 171 -10.15 -13.95 9.17
C TYR A 171 -10.27 -12.77 10.14
N ASP A 172 -10.64 -11.59 9.62
CA ASP A 172 -10.84 -10.40 10.42
C ASP A 172 -11.98 -10.62 11.45
N ALA A 173 -13.09 -11.25 11.04
CA ALA A 173 -14.18 -11.62 11.94
C ALA A 173 -13.70 -12.58 13.05
N ALA A 174 -12.97 -13.64 12.69
CA ALA A 174 -12.45 -14.62 13.65
C ALA A 174 -11.40 -14.03 14.61
N SER A 175 -10.66 -13.01 14.19
CA SER A 175 -9.67 -12.32 15.02
C SER A 175 -10.26 -11.16 15.84
N GLY A 176 -11.58 -10.97 15.82
CA GLY A 176 -12.29 -9.91 16.54
C GLY A 176 -12.08 -8.51 15.94
N CYS A 177 -11.69 -8.44 14.67
CA CYS A 177 -11.50 -7.22 13.90
C CYS A 177 -12.75 -6.92 13.07
N GLN A 178 -13.48 -5.85 13.40
CA GLN A 178 -14.63 -5.40 12.60
C GLN A 178 -14.18 -4.35 11.58
N THR A 179 -14.38 -4.63 10.29
CA THR A 179 -14.00 -3.73 9.20
C THR A 179 -15.22 -3.09 8.53
N LEU A 180 -14.99 -1.98 7.83
CA LEU A 180 -16.02 -1.36 6.99
C LEU A 180 -16.53 -2.31 5.91
N ALA A 181 -15.63 -3.10 5.30
CA ALA A 181 -15.99 -4.07 4.27
C ALA A 181 -16.99 -5.13 4.78
N MET A 182 -16.83 -5.61 6.02
CA MET A 182 -17.79 -6.52 6.65
C MET A 182 -19.17 -5.88 6.81
N LYS A 183 -19.23 -4.59 7.18
CA LYS A 183 -20.50 -3.88 7.39
C LYS A 183 -21.23 -3.59 6.08
N LEU A 184 -20.49 -3.26 5.02
CA LEU A 184 -21.05 -2.96 3.71
C LEU A 184 -21.41 -4.23 2.93
N GLY A 185 -20.67 -5.32 3.14
CA GLY A 185 -20.70 -6.48 2.26
C GLY A 185 -19.96 -6.23 0.95
N GLU A 186 -19.69 -7.29 0.20
CA GLU A 186 -18.85 -7.22 -1.01
C GLU A 186 -19.39 -6.21 -2.04
N HIS A 187 -20.68 -6.29 -2.37
CA HIS A 187 -21.29 -5.46 -3.40
C HIS A 187 -21.13 -3.95 -3.13
N TRP A 188 -21.49 -3.50 -1.93
CA TRP A 188 -21.38 -2.10 -1.54
C TRP A 188 -19.94 -1.66 -1.33
N THR A 189 -19.05 -2.56 -0.89
CA THR A 189 -17.62 -2.27 -0.79
C THR A 189 -17.03 -1.92 -2.16
N TRP A 190 -17.37 -2.67 -3.20
CA TRP A 190 -16.98 -2.36 -4.57
C TRP A 190 -17.57 -1.05 -5.09
N ILE A 191 -18.85 -0.76 -4.81
CA ILE A 191 -19.48 0.51 -5.20
C ILE A 191 -18.77 1.69 -4.53
N CYS A 192 -18.54 1.61 -3.22
CA CYS A 192 -17.84 2.65 -2.48
C CYS A 192 -16.41 2.85 -3.00
N ALA A 193 -15.65 1.77 -3.20
CA ALA A 193 -14.30 1.85 -3.77
C ALA A 193 -14.31 2.48 -5.17
N THR A 194 -15.27 2.11 -6.02
CA THR A 194 -15.43 2.69 -7.38
C THR A 194 -15.69 4.20 -7.29
N ALA A 195 -16.64 4.62 -6.45
CA ALA A 195 -16.97 6.04 -6.30
C ALA A 195 -15.75 6.85 -5.83
N VAL A 196 -15.03 6.35 -4.82
CA VAL A 196 -13.80 6.98 -4.30
C VAL A 196 -12.74 7.06 -5.39
N TYR A 197 -12.52 5.98 -6.14
CA TYR A 197 -11.53 5.96 -7.24
C TYR A 197 -11.87 6.97 -8.33
N THR A 198 -13.13 7.00 -8.78
CA THR A 198 -13.57 7.94 -9.82
C THR A 198 -13.33 9.38 -9.39
N VAL A 199 -13.75 9.75 -8.17
CA VAL A 199 -13.58 11.11 -7.66
C VAL A 199 -12.10 11.45 -7.49
N ALA A 200 -11.31 10.55 -6.92
CA ALA A 200 -9.89 10.78 -6.70
C ALA A 200 -9.09 10.85 -8.01
N SER A 201 -9.41 10.02 -9.00
CA SER A 201 -8.83 10.07 -10.35
C SER A 201 -9.10 11.40 -11.05
N ILE A 202 -10.34 11.89 -11.01
CA ILE A 202 -10.69 13.23 -11.52
C ILE A 202 -9.93 14.30 -10.75
N GLY A 203 -9.87 14.17 -9.43
CA GLY A 203 -9.15 15.07 -8.54
C GLY A 203 -7.68 15.19 -8.86
N ILE A 204 -6.98 14.07 -9.09
CA ILE A 204 -5.57 14.05 -9.52
C ILE A 204 -5.41 14.77 -10.86
N TYR A 205 -6.21 14.40 -11.86
CA TYR A 205 -6.13 14.98 -13.20
C TYR A 205 -6.30 16.51 -13.21
N VAL A 206 -7.22 17.02 -12.40
CA VAL A 206 -7.44 18.47 -12.23
C VAL A 206 -6.32 19.12 -11.42
N ALA A 207 -5.89 18.49 -10.32
CA ALA A 207 -4.89 19.04 -9.41
C ALA A 207 -3.49 19.12 -10.04
N THR A 208 -3.19 18.26 -11.01
CA THR A 208 -1.97 18.33 -11.82
C THR A 208 -2.15 19.21 -13.07
N SER A 209 -3.13 20.12 -13.10
CA SER A 209 -3.38 21.04 -14.23
C SER A 209 -3.47 20.35 -15.60
N HIS A 210 -3.94 19.10 -15.64
CA HIS A 210 -4.00 18.27 -16.85
C HIS A 210 -2.63 17.96 -17.49
N SER A 211 -1.50 18.28 -16.84
CA SER A 211 -0.15 17.96 -17.34
C SER A 211 0.16 16.46 -17.23
N SER A 212 -0.53 15.77 -16.32
CA SER A 212 -0.30 14.38 -15.99
C SER A 212 -1.55 13.54 -16.25
N PHE A 213 -1.43 12.50 -17.06
CA PHE A 213 -2.51 11.55 -17.33
C PHE A 213 -2.72 10.53 -16.20
N LEU A 214 -1.98 10.67 -15.09
CA LEU A 214 -2.04 9.78 -13.93
C LEU A 214 -3.46 9.52 -13.44
N GLY A 215 -4.29 10.56 -13.32
CA GLY A 215 -5.69 10.40 -12.89
C GLY A 215 -6.51 9.50 -13.83
N VAL A 216 -6.32 9.67 -15.14
CA VAL A 216 -6.96 8.85 -16.19
C VAL A 216 -6.46 7.41 -16.13
N PHE A 217 -5.15 7.21 -15.96
CA PHE A 217 -4.57 5.88 -15.86
C PHE A 217 -5.05 5.11 -14.63
N PHE A 218 -5.10 5.76 -13.47
CA PHE A 218 -5.70 5.17 -12.27
C PHE A 218 -7.13 4.69 -12.55
N TYR A 219 -7.95 5.52 -13.20
CA TYR A 219 -9.32 5.16 -13.53
C TYR A 219 -9.40 3.96 -14.47
N ILE A 220 -8.59 3.94 -15.55
CA ILE A 220 -8.56 2.84 -16.51
C ILE A 220 -8.15 1.53 -15.83
N VAL A 221 -7.08 1.54 -15.04
CA VAL A 221 -6.62 0.33 -14.33
C VAL A 221 -7.67 -0.17 -13.36
N PHE A 222 -8.36 0.73 -12.67
CA PHE A 222 -9.48 0.36 -11.81
C PHE A 222 -10.63 -0.27 -12.62
N VAL A 223 -11.09 0.35 -13.70
CA VAL A 223 -12.20 -0.19 -14.51
C VAL A 223 -11.84 -1.54 -15.13
N ALA A 224 -10.64 -1.66 -15.70
CA ALA A 224 -10.15 -2.86 -16.36
C ALA A 224 -10.12 -4.10 -15.45
N SER A 225 -10.05 -3.89 -14.15
CA SER A 225 -9.92 -4.94 -13.15
C SER A 225 -11.26 -5.33 -12.49
N ILE A 226 -12.35 -4.57 -12.70
CA ILE A 226 -13.70 -4.91 -12.23
C ILE A 226 -14.20 -6.29 -12.74
N PRO A 227 -14.00 -6.67 -14.02
CA PRO A 227 -14.49 -7.95 -14.54
C PRO A 227 -13.91 -9.16 -13.79
N PHE A 228 -12.71 -9.04 -13.25
CA PHE A 228 -12.00 -10.12 -12.59
C PHE A 228 -12.45 -10.34 -11.13
N ARG A 229 -13.32 -9.48 -10.58
CA ARG A 229 -13.72 -9.50 -9.15
C ARG A 229 -14.27 -10.84 -8.68
N LYS A 230 -14.91 -11.60 -9.58
CA LYS A 230 -15.58 -12.88 -9.28
C LYS A 230 -14.64 -14.10 -9.31
N ILE A 231 -13.42 -13.95 -9.81
CA ILE A 231 -12.48 -15.07 -9.98
C ILE A 231 -11.74 -15.30 -8.66
N ASP A 232 -11.13 -14.25 -8.13
CA ASP A 232 -10.53 -14.20 -6.80
C ASP A 232 -10.36 -12.71 -6.47
N SER A 233 -11.21 -12.18 -5.60
CA SER A 233 -11.20 -10.77 -5.21
C SER A 233 -9.82 -10.32 -4.73
N ARG A 234 -9.04 -11.24 -4.16
CA ARG A 234 -7.66 -10.97 -3.76
C ARG A 234 -6.71 -10.86 -4.94
N TYR A 235 -6.80 -11.76 -5.91
CA TYR A 235 -5.92 -11.74 -7.07
C TYR A 235 -6.11 -10.45 -7.87
N VAL A 236 -7.34 -9.92 -7.93
CA VAL A 236 -7.62 -8.62 -8.56
C VAL A 236 -6.94 -7.48 -7.83
N VAL A 237 -6.99 -7.48 -6.49
CA VAL A 237 -6.36 -6.44 -5.69
C VAL A 237 -4.84 -6.51 -5.82
N ASP A 238 -4.23 -7.69 -5.63
CA ASP A 238 -2.78 -7.88 -5.74
C ASP A 238 -2.26 -7.63 -7.19
N PHE A 239 -3.04 -7.96 -8.23
CA PHE A 239 -2.71 -7.73 -9.65
C PHE A 239 -2.88 -6.25 -10.05
N ARG A 240 -3.85 -5.53 -9.48
CA ARG A 240 -3.97 -4.07 -9.64
C ARG A 240 -2.72 -3.34 -9.17
N LEU A 241 -2.11 -3.76 -8.05
CA LEU A 241 -0.87 -3.15 -7.53
C LEU A 241 0.28 -3.26 -8.55
N VAL A 242 0.36 -4.37 -9.29
CA VAL A 242 1.34 -4.60 -10.36
C VAL A 242 1.03 -3.75 -11.60
N LEU A 243 -0.25 -3.55 -11.94
CA LEU A 243 -0.64 -2.64 -13.02
C LEU A 243 -0.34 -1.18 -12.68
N VAL A 244 -0.53 -0.76 -11.43
CA VAL A 244 -0.13 0.59 -10.96
C VAL A 244 1.39 0.78 -11.03
N LEU A 245 2.19 -0.26 -10.76
CA LEU A 245 3.64 -0.25 -10.99
C LEU A 245 4.01 -0.12 -12.47
N LEU A 246 3.35 -0.89 -13.34
CA LEU A 246 3.57 -0.82 -14.80
C LEU A 246 3.19 0.54 -15.36
N LEU A 247 2.15 1.17 -14.82
CA LEU A 247 1.79 2.56 -15.15
C LEU A 247 2.87 3.55 -14.70
N ALA A 248 3.38 3.41 -13.48
CA ALA A 248 4.43 4.27 -12.96
C ALA A 248 5.73 4.18 -13.77
N TRP A 249 6.04 2.97 -14.25
CA TRP A 249 7.18 2.71 -15.12
C TRP A 249 6.95 3.17 -16.56
N GLY A 250 5.76 2.96 -17.11
CA GLY A 250 5.39 3.42 -18.46
C GLY A 250 5.39 4.95 -18.58
N GLU A 251 4.83 5.66 -17.59
CA GLU A 251 4.89 7.13 -17.51
C GLU A 251 6.33 7.64 -17.42
N TRP A 252 7.15 7.01 -16.58
CA TRP A 252 8.58 7.34 -16.47
C TRP A 252 9.31 7.19 -17.80
N MET A 253 9.09 6.08 -18.53
CA MET A 253 9.73 5.85 -19.84
C MET A 253 9.29 6.82 -20.93
N LEU A 254 8.00 7.21 -20.93
CA LEU A 254 7.46 8.19 -21.86
C LEU A 254 8.03 9.60 -21.60
N TRP A 255 8.16 9.99 -20.34
CA TRP A 255 8.69 11.29 -19.94
C TRP A 255 10.21 11.41 -20.05
N SER A 256 10.97 10.34 -19.81
CA SER A 256 12.43 10.35 -19.91
C SER A 256 12.96 10.33 -21.35
N GLY A 257 12.08 10.39 -22.35
CA GLY A 257 12.46 10.32 -23.77
C GLY A 257 13.11 9.00 -24.19
N GLN A 258 12.97 7.93 -23.39
CA GLN A 258 13.58 6.62 -23.68
C GLN A 258 12.74 5.76 -24.65
N LEU A 259 11.51 6.20 -24.97
CA LEU A 259 10.61 5.58 -25.95
C LEU A 259 10.46 6.41 -27.25
N GLN A 260 11.40 7.32 -27.53
CA GLN A 260 11.58 7.93 -28.86
C GLN A 260 12.63 7.16 -29.66
#